data_AF-A0A364NHL8-F1
#
_entry.id   AF-A0A364NHL8-F1
#
_cell.length_a   1.000
_cell.length_b   1.000
_cell.length_c   1.000
_cell.angle_alpha   90.00
_cell.angle_beta   90.00
_cell.angle_gamma   90.00
#
_symmetry.space_group_name_H-M   'P 1'
#
loop_
_entity.id
_entity.type
_entity.pdbx_description
1 polymer ?
#
loop_
_entity_poly.entity_id
_entity_poly.type
_entity_poly.pdbx_seq_one_letter_code
_entity_poly.pdbx_strand_id
1 'polypeptide(L)'
;MDAAPNCAICNAPPYPECSCESDRLQIAVKQAEQRAMEDRMGEIRDWVINHARRHILNAFERLTSTRKQAHSAYLASLPHYEVYMRYSGHPPIHPMYVSTLQTQIAEAHAELKRGIDADWRASVLRYPEVLDYFYSLVELRLPDDHSREVVEPPFAAAGYADIGYGVKEQKKKKRRDREGSKSDCKRPIHITLLRTQSNARGAPHPPTMSGKAGAYGTSGGGDTDFRKTWDRDQMAQKAKDREAKEREEGKERYEAKLAGKTYRRRASTPEDLKQTEARAERIDWSKMIGKQTLTSAAAAVGKRGRGAGAYCGACDLTFKDNIQYVEHLNSKQHLVATGQSGEVHRATLQEVRDRLRYLKRKRDEDKFLEVTDLDARLAMNKEQMERDAEEKRRLRNEKRRAKKKTDANAMEWKVEGDGIIR
;
A
#
# COMPACT_ATOMS: atom_id res chain seq x y z
N MET A 1 29.43 27.65 56.93
CA MET A 1 29.64 27.53 55.47
C MET A 1 28.43 26.81 54.95
N ASP A 2 27.43 27.55 54.45
CA ASP A 2 26.20 26.97 53.91
C ASP A 2 26.53 26.27 52.60
N ALA A 3 26.74 24.96 52.69
CA ALA A 3 27.15 24.10 51.57
C ALA A 3 25.95 23.61 50.75
N ALA A 4 24.89 24.42 50.63
CA ALA A 4 23.74 24.06 49.82
C ALA A 4 24.10 24.21 48.33
N PRO A 5 23.86 23.18 47.50
CA PRO A 5 24.25 23.20 46.10
C PRO A 5 23.45 24.24 45.33
N ASN A 6 24.10 24.84 44.33
CA ASN A 6 23.40 25.64 43.35
C ASN A 6 22.49 24.76 42.50
N CYS A 7 21.44 25.35 41.94
CA CYS A 7 20.52 24.64 41.05
C CYS A 7 21.26 23.97 39.88
N ALA A 8 21.03 22.69 39.64
CA ALA A 8 21.72 21.91 38.61
C ALA A 8 21.42 22.33 37.17
N ILE A 9 20.47 23.25 36.96
CA ILE A 9 19.96 23.66 35.64
C ILE A 9 20.34 25.10 35.33
N CYS A 10 20.10 26.02 36.26
CA CYS A 10 20.36 27.45 36.08
C CYS A 10 21.55 27.96 36.92
N ASN A 11 22.14 27.10 37.76
CA ASN A 11 23.24 27.42 38.66
C ASN A 11 22.95 28.58 39.64
N ALA A 12 21.67 28.86 39.88
CA ALA A 12 21.25 29.84 40.87
C ALA A 12 21.61 29.38 42.29
N PRO A 13 21.90 30.32 43.21
CA PRO A 13 22.15 29.99 44.60
C PRO A 13 20.93 29.32 45.25
N PRO A 14 21.13 28.53 46.30
CA PRO A 14 20.08 27.73 46.97
C PRO A 14 18.95 28.57 47.57
N TYR A 15 19.18 29.87 47.79
CA TYR A 15 18.15 30.80 48.21
C TYR A 15 18.13 32.03 47.28
N PRO A 16 16.96 32.45 46.77
CA PRO A 16 15.65 31.78 46.88
C PRO A 16 15.57 30.49 46.05
N GLU A 17 14.76 29.52 46.49
CA GLU A 17 14.57 28.24 45.79
C GLU A 17 14.10 28.46 44.35
N CYS A 18 14.79 27.82 43.40
CA CYS A 18 14.50 27.91 41.98
C CYS A 18 13.57 26.77 41.53
N SER A 19 12.52 27.05 40.74
CA SER A 19 11.56 26.05 40.26
C SER A 19 12.11 25.07 39.21
N CYS A 20 13.31 25.32 38.65
CA CYS A 20 13.80 24.56 37.52
C CYS A 20 13.91 23.05 37.79
N GLU A 21 14.29 22.65 39.01
CA GLU A 21 14.45 21.24 39.36
C GLU A 21 13.10 20.53 39.54
N SER A 22 12.14 21.19 40.21
CA SER A 22 10.78 20.67 40.33
C SER A 22 10.09 20.55 38.97
N ASP A 23 10.28 21.55 38.10
CA ASP A 23 9.69 21.56 36.76
C ASP A 23 10.26 20.43 35.90
N ARG A 24 11.57 20.17 35.98
CA ARG A 24 12.20 19.03 35.29
C ARG A 24 11.74 17.69 35.85
N LEU A 25 11.58 17.56 37.17
CA LEU A 25 11.06 16.35 37.77
C LEU A 25 9.64 16.06 37.26
N GLN A 26 8.77 17.07 37.22
CA GLN A 26 7.42 16.91 36.67
C GLN A 26 7.42 16.48 35.20
N ILE A 27 8.31 17.04 34.38
CA ILE A 27 8.46 16.62 32.98
C ILE A 27 8.93 15.16 32.89
N ALA A 28 9.89 14.76 33.72
CA ALA A 28 10.40 13.39 33.75
C ALA A 28 9.33 12.39 34.19
N VAL A 29 8.50 12.74 35.19
CA VAL A 29 7.36 11.94 35.63
C VAL A 29 6.36 11.77 34.49
N LYS A 30 5.94 12.85 33.82
CA LYS A 30 5.02 12.76 32.67
C LYS A 30 5.57 11.87 31.54
N GLN A 31 6.87 11.95 31.25
CA GLN A 31 7.51 11.11 30.24
C GLN A 31 7.61 9.63 30.67
N ALA A 32 7.78 9.36 31.96
CA ALA A 32 7.78 8.01 32.50
C ALA A 32 6.37 7.41 32.49
N GLU A 33 5.37 8.19 32.92
CA GLU A 33 3.95 7.84 32.87
C GLU A 33 3.52 7.49 31.45
N GLN A 34 3.86 8.34 30.48
CA GLN A 34 3.53 8.09 29.08
C GLN A 34 4.12 6.77 28.58
N ARG A 35 5.41 6.51 28.83
CA ARG A 35 6.06 5.26 28.40
C ARG A 35 5.51 4.01 29.08
N ALA A 36 5.15 4.11 30.36
CA ALA A 36 4.69 2.96 31.14
C ALA A 36 3.20 2.66 30.93
N MET A 37 2.38 3.70 30.78
CA MET A 37 0.93 3.61 30.79
C MET A 37 0.31 3.70 29.38
N GLU A 38 0.92 4.36 28.39
CA GLU A 38 0.25 4.58 27.10
C GLU A 38 0.00 3.28 26.33
N ASP A 39 0.96 2.36 26.31
CA ASP A 39 0.81 1.05 25.66
C ASP A 39 -0.29 0.22 26.34
N ARG A 40 -0.28 0.17 27.68
CA ARG A 40 -1.30 -0.54 28.48
C ARG A 40 -2.69 0.07 28.31
N MET A 41 -2.79 1.39 28.30
CA MET A 41 -4.03 2.11 28.05
C MET A 41 -4.51 1.92 26.60
N GLY A 42 -3.60 1.72 25.64
CA GLY A 42 -3.92 1.32 24.28
C GLY A 42 -4.63 -0.03 24.24
N GLU A 43 -4.03 -1.06 24.86
CA GLU A 43 -4.61 -2.40 24.93
C GLU A 43 -5.99 -2.41 25.62
N ILE A 44 -6.12 -1.67 26.73
CA ILE A 44 -7.39 -1.52 27.45
C ILE A 44 -8.45 -0.86 26.55
N ARG A 45 -8.11 0.26 25.88
CA ARG A 45 -9.04 0.95 24.98
C ARG A 45 -9.50 0.04 23.85
N ASP A 46 -8.58 -0.67 23.20
CA ASP A 46 -8.91 -1.59 22.12
C ASP A 46 -9.81 -2.73 22.60
N TRP A 47 -9.53 -3.27 23.78
CA TRP A 47 -10.39 -4.27 24.40
C TRP A 47 -11.80 -3.72 24.66
N VAL A 48 -11.92 -2.56 25.32
CA VAL A 48 -13.22 -1.94 25.64
C VAL A 48 -14.01 -1.62 24.37
N ILE A 49 -13.38 -1.00 23.37
CA ILE A 49 -14.03 -0.63 22.10
C ILE A 49 -14.57 -1.88 21.40
N ASN A 50 -13.79 -2.95 21.33
CA ASN A 50 -14.21 -4.19 20.67
C ASN A 50 -15.40 -4.84 21.39
N HIS A 51 -15.41 -4.84 22.71
CA HIS A 51 -16.50 -5.44 23.50
C HIS A 51 -17.76 -4.57 23.47
N ALA A 52 -17.63 -3.25 23.61
CA ALA A 52 -18.74 -2.31 23.50
C ALA A 52 -19.40 -2.37 22.12
N ARG A 53 -18.60 -2.34 21.05
CA ARG A 53 -19.09 -2.46 19.68
C ARG A 53 -19.82 -3.79 19.46
N ARG A 54 -19.25 -4.91 19.91
CA ARG A 54 -19.88 -6.22 19.78
C ARG A 54 -21.21 -6.30 20.53
N HIS A 55 -21.27 -5.76 21.75
CA HIS A 55 -22.51 -5.72 22.54
C HIS A 55 -23.61 -4.93 21.81
N ILE A 56 -23.29 -3.73 21.33
CA ILE A 56 -24.26 -2.87 20.62
C ILE A 56 -24.70 -3.50 19.29
N LEU A 57 -23.77 -4.05 18.49
CA LEU A 57 -24.12 -4.70 17.22
C LEU A 57 -25.02 -5.92 17.44
N ASN A 58 -24.75 -6.75 18.44
CA ASN A 58 -25.60 -7.89 18.76
C ASN A 58 -27.00 -7.46 19.22
N ALA A 59 -27.10 -6.38 20.00
CA ALA A 59 -28.39 -5.82 20.40
C ALA A 59 -29.17 -5.27 19.19
N PHE A 60 -28.50 -4.52 18.31
CA PHE A 60 -29.08 -3.97 17.09
C PHE A 60 -29.52 -5.06 16.09
N GLU A 61 -28.75 -6.14 15.96
CA GLU A 61 -29.12 -7.27 15.11
C GLU A 61 -30.42 -7.94 15.59
N ARG A 62 -30.61 -8.07 16.91
CA ARG A 62 -31.86 -8.57 17.49
C ARG A 62 -33.03 -7.63 17.19
N LEU A 63 -32.87 -6.32 17.37
CA LEU A 63 -33.92 -5.34 17.02
C LEU A 63 -34.27 -5.39 15.53
N THR A 64 -33.25 -5.44 14.68
CA THR A 64 -33.41 -5.52 13.23
C THR A 64 -34.09 -6.81 12.80
N SER A 65 -33.75 -7.96 13.42
CA SER A 65 -34.38 -9.24 13.11
C SER A 65 -35.85 -9.24 13.52
N THR A 66 -36.18 -8.71 14.70
CA THR A 66 -37.58 -8.54 15.15
C THR A 66 -38.38 -7.66 14.19
N ARG A 67 -37.85 -6.51 13.76
CA ARG A 67 -38.55 -5.64 12.78
C ARG A 67 -38.72 -6.30 11.42
N LYS A 68 -37.69 -7.00 10.92
CA LYS A 68 -37.78 -7.74 9.65
C LYS A 68 -38.85 -8.83 9.72
N GLN A 69 -38.93 -9.55 10.83
CA GLN A 69 -39.96 -10.56 11.06
C GLN A 69 -41.35 -9.90 11.08
N ALA A 70 -41.55 -8.83 11.85
CA ALA A 70 -42.81 -8.08 11.89
C ALA A 70 -43.22 -7.55 10.50
N HIS A 71 -42.28 -7.00 9.74
CA HIS A 71 -42.50 -6.54 8.38
C HIS A 71 -42.87 -7.68 7.43
N SER A 72 -42.20 -8.84 7.52
CA SER A 72 -42.57 -10.02 6.72
C SER A 72 -43.98 -10.54 7.06
N ALA A 73 -44.36 -10.52 8.34
CA ALA A 73 -45.70 -10.91 8.79
C ALA A 73 -46.76 -9.91 8.29
N TYR A 74 -46.46 -8.60 8.34
CA TYR A 74 -47.32 -7.57 7.78
C TYR A 74 -47.53 -7.76 6.27
N LEU A 75 -46.44 -7.93 5.51
CA LEU A 75 -46.56 -8.17 4.06
C LEU A 75 -47.38 -9.43 3.76
N ALA A 76 -47.15 -10.53 4.50
CA ALA A 76 -47.94 -11.75 4.36
C ALA A 76 -49.44 -11.55 4.65
N SER A 77 -49.79 -10.59 5.53
CA SER A 77 -51.18 -10.25 5.85
C SER A 77 -51.86 -9.36 4.81
N LEU A 78 -51.12 -8.77 3.87
CA LEU A 78 -51.70 -7.87 2.87
C LEU A 78 -52.58 -8.63 1.86
N PRO A 79 -53.75 -8.06 1.47
CA PRO A 79 -54.61 -8.66 0.46
C PRO A 79 -53.86 -8.85 -0.87
N HIS A 80 -54.05 -10.00 -1.52
CA HIS A 80 -53.44 -10.34 -2.81
C HIS A 80 -51.90 -10.40 -2.84
N TYR A 81 -51.22 -10.25 -1.70
CA TYR A 81 -49.76 -10.32 -1.63
C TYR A 81 -49.20 -11.70 -2.00
N GLU A 82 -49.83 -12.79 -1.54
CA GLU A 82 -49.42 -14.15 -1.91
C GLU A 82 -49.53 -14.41 -3.42
N VAL A 83 -50.58 -13.87 -4.06
CA VAL A 83 -50.78 -13.96 -5.51
C VAL A 83 -49.74 -13.11 -6.23
N TYR A 84 -49.49 -11.89 -5.75
CA TYR A 84 -48.46 -11.00 -6.28
C TYR A 84 -47.06 -11.64 -6.28
N MET A 85 -46.70 -12.32 -5.17
CA MET A 85 -45.43 -13.04 -5.05
C MET A 85 -45.36 -14.28 -5.96
N ARG A 86 -46.46 -15.03 -6.11
CA ARG A 86 -46.52 -16.22 -6.99
C ARG A 86 -46.28 -15.91 -8.46
N TYR A 87 -46.76 -14.74 -8.92
CA TYR A 87 -46.64 -14.29 -10.31
C TYR A 87 -45.49 -13.29 -10.52
N SER A 88 -44.48 -13.27 -9.63
CA SER A 88 -43.29 -12.43 -9.76
C SER A 88 -43.58 -10.94 -9.99
N GLY A 89 -44.65 -10.42 -9.37
CA GLY A 89 -45.06 -9.01 -9.49
C GLY A 89 -46.00 -8.68 -10.66
N HIS A 90 -46.40 -9.67 -11.46
CA HIS A 90 -47.40 -9.51 -12.53
C HIS A 90 -48.61 -10.43 -12.34
N PRO A 91 -49.38 -10.25 -11.24
CA PRO A 91 -50.59 -11.04 -11.03
C PRO A 91 -51.68 -10.69 -12.05
N PRO A 92 -52.45 -11.68 -12.54
CA PRO A 92 -53.58 -11.47 -13.46
C PRO A 92 -54.82 -10.94 -12.70
N ILE A 93 -54.67 -9.83 -11.99
CA ILE A 93 -55.73 -9.13 -11.25
C ILE A 93 -55.89 -7.71 -11.81
N HIS A 94 -57.03 -7.07 -11.54
CA HIS A 94 -57.32 -5.74 -12.07
C HIS A 94 -56.21 -4.73 -11.69
N PRO A 95 -55.73 -3.87 -12.62
CA PRO A 95 -54.58 -2.99 -12.39
C PRO A 95 -54.67 -2.09 -11.15
N MET A 96 -55.89 -1.68 -10.78
CA MET A 96 -56.12 -0.89 -9.55
C MET A 96 -55.67 -1.63 -8.27
N TYR A 97 -55.95 -2.93 -8.16
CA TYR A 97 -55.53 -3.73 -6.99
C TYR A 97 -54.01 -3.95 -6.97
N VAL A 98 -53.37 -4.02 -8.15
CA VAL A 98 -51.90 -4.11 -8.26
C VAL A 98 -51.26 -2.81 -7.80
N SER A 99 -51.74 -1.66 -8.29
CA SER A 99 -51.17 -0.36 -7.95
C SER A 99 -51.30 -0.03 -6.46
N THR A 100 -52.46 -0.30 -5.86
CA THR A 100 -52.69 -0.10 -4.41
C THR A 100 -51.79 -0.99 -3.56
N LEU A 101 -51.67 -2.28 -3.92
CA LEU A 101 -50.74 -3.20 -3.26
C LEU A 101 -49.28 -2.75 -3.38
N GLN A 102 -48.86 -2.29 -4.56
CA GLN A 102 -47.51 -1.75 -4.76
C GLN A 102 -47.23 -0.53 -3.88
N THR A 103 -48.20 0.38 -3.74
CA THR A 103 -48.07 1.53 -2.82
C THR A 103 -47.93 1.06 -1.37
N GLN A 104 -48.75 0.10 -0.94
CA GLN A 104 -48.68 -0.45 0.43
C GLN A 104 -47.34 -1.15 0.71
N ILE A 105 -46.81 -1.90 -0.26
CA ILE A 105 -45.48 -2.54 -0.14
C ILE A 105 -44.39 -1.47 -0.03
N ALA A 106 -44.44 -0.44 -0.88
CA ALA A 106 -43.47 0.64 -0.87
C ALA A 106 -43.48 1.43 0.45
N GLU A 107 -44.66 1.71 0.99
CA GLU A 107 -44.84 2.35 2.28
C GLU A 107 -44.30 1.48 3.43
N ALA A 108 -44.61 0.19 3.45
CA ALA A 108 -44.10 -0.75 4.45
C ALA A 108 -42.57 -0.86 4.43
N HIS A 109 -41.97 -0.87 3.23
CA HIS A 109 -40.52 -0.84 3.08
C HIS A 109 -39.91 0.46 3.61
N ALA A 110 -40.56 1.60 3.35
CA ALA A 110 -40.11 2.90 3.85
C ALA A 110 -40.21 2.97 5.39
N GLU A 111 -41.27 2.44 5.98
CA GLU A 111 -41.45 2.36 7.42
C GLU A 111 -40.42 1.44 8.08
N LEU A 112 -40.17 0.25 7.53
CA LEU A 112 -39.11 -0.64 8.00
C LEU A 112 -37.76 0.08 8.03
N LYS A 113 -37.43 0.81 6.96
CA LYS A 113 -36.18 1.58 6.89
C LYS A 113 -36.12 2.65 7.98
N ARG A 114 -37.18 3.47 8.13
CA ARG A 114 -37.24 4.50 9.20
C ARG A 114 -37.09 3.89 10.59
N GLY A 115 -37.70 2.72 10.83
CA GLY A 115 -37.60 1.97 12.08
C GLY A 115 -36.19 1.48 12.36
N ILE A 116 -35.52 0.89 11.36
CA ILE A 116 -34.12 0.46 11.47
C ILE A 116 -33.20 1.66 11.73
N ASP A 117 -33.41 2.79 11.03
CA ASP A 117 -32.63 4.01 11.23
C ASP A 117 -32.82 4.60 12.65
N ALA A 118 -34.04 4.49 13.20
CA ALA A 118 -34.33 4.93 14.57
C ALA A 118 -33.68 4.02 15.61
N ASP A 119 -33.75 2.69 15.43
CA ASP A 119 -33.09 1.73 16.32
C ASP A 119 -31.58 1.87 16.31
N TRP A 120 -31.00 2.16 15.15
CA TRP A 120 -29.58 2.42 15.05
C TRP A 120 -29.19 3.66 15.85
N ARG A 121 -29.93 4.78 15.69
CA ARG A 121 -29.73 5.99 16.50
C ARG A 121 -29.83 5.72 17.99
N ALA A 122 -30.86 5.00 18.43
CA ALA A 122 -31.03 4.63 19.84
C ALA A 122 -29.88 3.74 20.35
N SER A 123 -29.39 2.82 19.53
CA SER A 123 -28.27 1.93 19.88
C SER A 123 -26.95 2.71 20.05
N VAL A 124 -26.70 3.71 19.20
CA VAL A 124 -25.52 4.58 19.31
C VAL A 124 -25.57 5.46 20.56
N LEU A 125 -26.74 5.94 20.96
CA LEU A 125 -26.87 6.75 22.17
C LEU A 125 -26.52 5.98 23.46
N ARG A 126 -26.50 4.64 23.42
CA ARG A 126 -26.12 3.77 24.55
C ARG A 126 -24.62 3.58 24.71
N TYR A 127 -23.78 4.11 23.81
CA TYR A 127 -22.33 3.92 23.91
C TYR A 127 -21.72 4.40 25.24
N PRO A 128 -22.06 5.57 25.80
CA PRO A 128 -21.46 6.04 27.06
C PRO A 128 -21.63 5.04 28.20
N GLU A 129 -22.86 4.59 28.46
CA GLU A 129 -23.18 3.62 29.51
C GLU A 129 -22.45 2.28 29.31
N VAL A 130 -22.41 1.81 28.06
CA VAL A 130 -21.74 0.54 27.72
C VAL A 130 -20.24 0.65 27.91
N LEU A 131 -19.64 1.77 27.50
CA LEU A 131 -18.21 2.03 27.69
C LEU A 131 -17.87 2.12 29.17
N ASP A 132 -18.64 2.87 29.96
CA ASP A 132 -18.43 3.00 31.41
C ASP A 132 -18.47 1.64 32.11
N TYR A 133 -19.43 0.79 31.75
CA TYR A 133 -19.49 -0.58 32.25
C TYR A 133 -18.22 -1.37 31.91
N PHE A 134 -17.78 -1.37 30.65
CA PHE A 134 -16.60 -2.15 30.27
C PHE A 134 -15.30 -1.59 30.85
N TYR A 135 -15.18 -0.28 31.04
CA TYR A 135 -14.06 0.32 31.78
C TYR A 135 -14.10 -0.05 33.26
N SER A 136 -15.28 -0.16 33.88
CA SER A 136 -15.40 -0.56 35.28
C SER A 136 -14.90 -1.98 35.58
N LEU A 137 -14.82 -2.83 34.56
CA LEU A 137 -14.27 -4.20 34.68
C LEU A 137 -12.74 -4.26 34.70
N VAL A 138 -12.06 -3.15 34.38
CA VAL A 138 -10.59 -3.11 34.27
C VAL A 138 -10.00 -2.78 35.64
N GLU A 139 -9.41 -3.77 36.30
CA GLU A 139 -8.71 -3.59 37.57
C GLU A 139 -7.22 -3.27 37.36
N LEU A 140 -6.75 -2.15 37.92
CA LEU A 140 -5.33 -1.81 38.04
C LEU A 140 -4.86 -2.11 39.47
N ARG A 141 -3.92 -3.05 39.63
CA ARG A 141 -3.34 -3.37 40.94
C ARG A 141 -1.94 -2.76 41.07
N LEU A 142 -1.78 -1.94 42.10
CA LEU A 142 -0.50 -1.37 42.51
C LEU A 142 0.25 -2.37 43.39
N PRO A 143 1.57 -2.51 43.25
CA PRO A 143 2.39 -3.24 44.21
C PRO A 143 2.30 -2.62 45.60
N ASP A 144 2.45 -3.46 46.63
CA ASP A 144 2.51 -3.02 48.03
C ASP A 144 3.87 -2.36 48.34
N ASP A 145 3.89 -1.38 49.25
CA ASP A 145 5.07 -0.58 49.60
C ASP A 145 6.20 -1.44 50.20
N HIS A 146 5.83 -2.55 50.85
CA HIS A 146 6.76 -3.50 51.46
C HIS A 146 7.20 -4.64 50.53
N SER A 147 6.73 -4.64 49.28
CA SER A 147 7.14 -5.65 48.31
C SER A 147 8.62 -5.49 47.93
N ARG A 148 9.35 -6.61 47.82
CA ARG A 148 10.80 -6.61 47.52
C ARG A 148 11.14 -5.83 46.24
N GLU A 149 10.25 -5.82 45.26
CA GLU A 149 10.44 -5.11 43.99
C GLU A 149 10.41 -3.59 44.14
N VAL A 150 9.65 -3.08 45.12
CA VAL A 150 9.58 -1.66 45.47
C VAL A 150 10.74 -1.26 46.38
N VAL A 151 11.08 -2.10 47.36
CA VAL A 151 12.16 -1.83 48.33
C VAL A 151 13.55 -1.95 47.71
N GLU A 152 13.77 -2.94 46.84
CA GLU A 152 15.06 -3.20 46.19
C GLU A 152 14.92 -3.22 44.66
N PRO A 153 14.73 -2.05 44.02
CA PRO A 153 14.60 -2.01 42.57
C PRO A 153 15.92 -2.42 41.90
N PRO A 154 15.88 -3.03 40.71
CA PRO A 154 17.06 -3.58 40.04
C PRO A 154 18.13 -2.53 39.73
N PHE A 155 17.76 -1.25 39.61
CA PHE A 155 18.73 -0.15 39.47
C PHE A 155 19.46 0.20 40.77
N ALA A 156 18.86 -0.06 41.94
CA ALA A 156 19.56 0.03 43.22
C ALA A 156 20.63 -1.06 43.34
N ALA A 157 20.36 -2.27 42.82
CA ALA A 157 21.31 -3.37 42.78
C ALA A 157 22.41 -3.21 41.71
N ALA A 158 22.12 -2.55 40.58
CA ALA A 158 23.06 -2.30 39.49
C ALA A 158 24.10 -1.19 39.77
N GLY A 159 24.22 -0.72 41.01
CA GLY A 159 25.22 0.26 41.42
C GLY A 159 24.72 1.70 41.57
N TYR A 160 23.40 1.93 41.60
CA TYR A 160 22.84 3.16 42.20
C TYR A 160 22.64 2.97 43.71
N ALA A 161 23.58 2.28 44.37
CA ALA A 161 23.81 2.55 45.78
C ALA A 161 24.49 3.90 45.83
N ASP A 162 23.93 4.85 46.57
CA ASP A 162 24.61 6.08 46.96
C ASP A 162 25.90 5.70 47.71
N ILE A 163 26.98 5.48 46.96
CA ILE A 163 28.31 5.44 47.53
C ILE A 163 28.65 6.91 47.75
N GLY A 164 28.07 7.49 48.81
CA GLY A 164 28.54 8.74 49.37
C GLY A 164 30.06 8.67 49.47
N TYR A 165 30.75 9.77 49.12
CA TYR A 165 32.20 9.88 49.10
C TYR A 165 32.80 9.41 50.44
N GLY A 166 33.12 8.13 50.51
CA GLY A 166 33.56 7.41 51.69
C GLY A 166 34.43 6.26 51.22
N VAL A 167 35.73 6.57 51.17
CA VAL A 167 36.89 5.71 50.88
C VAL A 167 36.61 4.22 51.06
N LYS A 168 36.73 3.43 49.98
CA LYS A 168 36.86 1.97 50.09
C LYS A 168 38.17 1.51 49.46
N GLU A 169 39.03 1.00 50.32
CA GLU A 169 40.31 0.37 50.02
C GLU A 169 40.19 -0.72 48.96
N GLN A 170 41.16 -0.74 48.06
CA GLN A 170 41.32 -1.76 47.02
C GLN A 170 41.72 -3.11 47.63
N LYS A 171 40.93 -4.16 47.37
CA LYS A 171 41.43 -5.54 47.37
C LYS A 171 41.31 -6.17 46.00
N LYS A 172 42.47 -6.28 45.35
CA LYS A 172 42.74 -7.04 44.12
C LYS A 172 42.37 -8.51 44.29
N LYS A 173 41.61 -9.09 43.36
CA LYS A 173 41.65 -10.54 43.10
C LYS A 173 41.58 -10.84 41.60
N LYS A 174 42.57 -11.61 41.16
CA LYS A 174 42.93 -11.99 39.79
C LYS A 174 42.41 -13.41 39.52
N ARG A 175 41.73 -13.65 38.39
CA ARG A 175 41.54 -14.98 37.75
C ARG A 175 40.89 -14.76 36.38
N ARG A 176 41.65 -14.84 35.27
CA ARG A 176 42.17 -15.99 34.51
C ARG A 176 41.11 -16.57 33.58
N ASP A 177 41.23 -16.20 32.31
CA ASP A 177 40.56 -16.75 31.14
C ASP A 177 40.84 -18.24 30.97
N ARG A 178 39.82 -18.98 30.53
CA ARG A 178 39.95 -20.34 30.00
C ARG A 178 38.92 -20.54 28.89
N GLU A 179 39.42 -20.56 27.66
CA GLU A 179 38.72 -21.04 26.47
C GLU A 179 38.47 -22.55 26.57
N GLY A 180 37.35 -23.01 26.00
CA GLY A 180 36.95 -24.42 26.02
C GLY A 180 35.90 -24.77 24.96
N SER A 181 36.41 -25.23 23.82
CA SER A 181 35.92 -26.28 22.90
C SER A 181 34.49 -26.27 22.31
N LYS A 182 34.51 -26.32 20.97
CA LYS A 182 33.46 -26.72 20.01
C LYS A 182 32.88 -28.12 20.27
N SER A 183 31.62 -28.32 19.89
CA SER A 183 31.06 -29.64 19.54
C SER A 183 30.24 -29.55 18.25
N ASP A 184 30.77 -30.17 17.19
CA ASP A 184 30.10 -30.52 15.94
C ASP A 184 29.09 -31.66 16.14
N CYS A 185 27.96 -31.61 15.45
CA CYS A 185 27.20 -32.80 15.03
C CYS A 185 26.65 -32.60 13.61
N LYS A 186 27.25 -33.35 12.66
CA LYS A 186 26.74 -33.66 11.31
C LYS A 186 25.48 -34.56 11.46
N ARG A 187 24.50 -34.64 10.56
CA ARG A 187 24.55 -34.96 9.12
C ARG A 187 23.21 -34.62 8.41
N PRO A 188 23.23 -34.47 7.06
CA PRO A 188 22.05 -34.25 6.22
C PRO A 188 21.44 -35.56 5.67
N ILE A 189 20.16 -35.51 5.30
CA ILE A 189 19.43 -36.60 4.64
C ILE A 189 19.41 -36.34 3.12
N HIS A 190 19.94 -37.29 2.34
CA HIS A 190 19.84 -37.38 0.89
C HIS A 190 18.53 -38.06 0.48
N ILE A 191 17.81 -37.50 -0.49
CA ILE A 191 16.84 -38.24 -1.32
C ILE A 191 17.17 -37.94 -2.78
N THR A 192 17.54 -38.99 -3.51
CA THR A 192 17.77 -39.02 -4.96
C THR A 192 16.68 -39.90 -5.58
N LEU A 193 16.46 -39.72 -6.90
CA LEU A 193 15.64 -40.50 -7.86
C LEU A 193 14.38 -39.71 -8.30
N LEU A 194 13.97 -39.59 -9.57
CA LEU A 194 14.36 -40.19 -10.85
C LEU A 194 14.13 -39.18 -12.00
N ARG A 195 14.92 -39.38 -13.06
CA ARG A 195 14.83 -38.77 -14.39
C ARG A 195 13.81 -39.54 -15.23
N THR A 196 12.80 -38.86 -15.77
CA THR A 196 11.96 -39.41 -16.86
C THR A 196 12.09 -38.54 -18.10
N GLN A 197 12.68 -39.14 -19.14
CA GLN A 197 12.71 -38.62 -20.50
C GLN A 197 11.30 -38.72 -21.10
N SER A 198 10.86 -37.71 -21.85
CA SER A 198 9.72 -37.87 -22.76
C SER A 198 9.96 -37.15 -24.09
N ASN A 199 9.94 -38.02 -25.09
CA ASN A 199 9.95 -37.90 -26.55
C ASN A 199 9.54 -36.57 -27.20
N ALA A 200 10.39 -36.17 -28.14
CA ALA A 200 10.09 -35.27 -29.24
C ALA A 200 8.93 -35.81 -30.10
N ARG A 201 7.96 -34.95 -30.42
CA ARG A 201 6.94 -35.19 -31.45
C ARG A 201 7.23 -34.29 -32.64
N GLY A 202 7.27 -34.92 -33.82
CA GLY A 202 7.62 -34.30 -35.10
C GLY A 202 6.62 -33.25 -35.58
N ALA A 203 7.14 -32.29 -36.34
CA ALA A 203 6.37 -31.25 -37.00
C ALA A 203 5.61 -31.80 -38.22
N PRO A 204 4.37 -31.36 -38.48
CA PRO A 204 3.64 -31.67 -39.71
C PRO A 204 4.16 -30.83 -40.89
N HIS A 205 4.14 -31.45 -42.07
CA HIS A 205 4.47 -30.90 -43.38
C HIS A 205 3.44 -29.85 -43.85
N PRO A 206 3.83 -28.83 -44.64
CA PRO A 206 2.89 -27.93 -45.28
C PRO A 206 2.27 -28.54 -46.56
N PRO A 207 0.98 -28.30 -46.85
CA PRO A 207 0.37 -28.70 -48.12
C PRO A 207 0.82 -27.79 -49.27
N THR A 208 1.26 -28.42 -50.35
CA THR A 208 1.50 -27.85 -51.67
C THR A 208 0.16 -27.45 -52.32
N MET A 209 -0.04 -26.17 -52.60
CA MET A 209 -1.11 -25.69 -53.47
C MET A 209 -0.54 -25.32 -54.84
N SER A 210 -0.75 -26.24 -55.79
CA SER A 210 -0.57 -26.00 -57.22
C SER A 210 -1.69 -25.10 -57.75
N GLY A 211 -1.44 -23.80 -57.81
CA GLY A 211 -2.25 -22.87 -58.60
C GLY A 211 -1.81 -22.91 -60.05
N LYS A 212 -2.51 -23.69 -60.89
CA LYS A 212 -2.36 -23.66 -62.35
C LYS A 212 -2.73 -22.26 -62.86
N ALA A 213 -1.80 -21.59 -63.53
CA ALA A 213 -2.11 -20.42 -64.34
C ALA A 213 -2.83 -20.89 -65.61
N GLY A 214 -4.04 -20.37 -65.84
CA GLY A 214 -4.71 -20.46 -67.13
C GLY A 214 -4.01 -19.54 -68.13
N ALA A 215 -3.76 -20.06 -69.33
CA ALA A 215 -3.17 -19.34 -70.44
C ALA A 215 -4.19 -18.34 -71.02
N TYR A 216 -4.31 -17.15 -70.44
CA TYR A 216 -4.60 -15.86 -71.07
C TYR A 216 -4.72 -14.83 -69.93
N GLY A 217 -3.83 -13.84 -69.92
CA GLY A 217 -3.79 -12.80 -68.89
C GLY A 217 -5.00 -11.88 -69.02
N THR A 218 -5.97 -12.01 -68.13
CA THR A 218 -7.01 -10.99 -67.95
C THR A 218 -7.45 -10.96 -66.49
N SER A 219 -7.06 -9.88 -65.79
CA SER A 219 -7.54 -9.53 -64.46
C SER A 219 -8.93 -8.89 -64.59
N GLY A 220 -9.99 -9.68 -64.40
CA GLY A 220 -11.37 -9.18 -64.29
C GLY A 220 -11.58 -8.48 -62.96
N GLY A 221 -11.82 -7.17 -63.01
CA GLY A 221 -12.12 -6.33 -61.85
C GLY A 221 -13.63 -6.25 -61.54
N GLY A 222 -13.92 -6.02 -60.26
CA GLY A 222 -15.14 -5.35 -59.79
C GLY A 222 -16.30 -6.24 -59.35
N ASP A 223 -16.21 -6.84 -58.15
CA ASP A 223 -17.31 -7.08 -57.18
C ASP A 223 -16.85 -8.01 -56.03
N THR A 224 -15.68 -7.73 -55.43
CA THR A 224 -15.23 -8.42 -54.20
C THR A 224 -14.41 -7.51 -53.28
N ASP A 225 -14.51 -6.18 -53.42
CA ASP A 225 -13.67 -5.20 -52.69
C ASP A 225 -13.98 -5.10 -51.19
N PHE A 226 -14.99 -5.83 -50.69
CA PHE A 226 -15.22 -6.03 -49.25
C PHE A 226 -14.37 -7.16 -48.64
N ARG A 227 -13.66 -7.95 -49.48
CA ARG A 227 -12.81 -9.05 -49.02
C ARG A 227 -11.41 -8.52 -48.73
N LYS A 228 -10.87 -8.89 -47.57
CA LYS A 228 -9.49 -8.54 -47.17
C LYS A 228 -8.51 -9.04 -48.23
N THR A 229 -8.04 -8.15 -49.08
CA THR A 229 -7.01 -8.42 -50.08
C THR A 229 -5.68 -8.53 -49.34
N TRP A 230 -5.06 -9.71 -49.41
CA TRP A 230 -3.70 -9.88 -48.90
C TRP A 230 -2.74 -9.35 -49.95
N ASP A 231 -2.28 -8.13 -49.73
CA ASP A 231 -1.21 -7.55 -50.53
C ASP A 231 0.07 -8.40 -50.36
N ARG A 232 0.51 -9.03 -51.47
CA ARG A 232 1.64 -9.96 -51.50
C ARG A 232 2.94 -9.26 -51.13
N ASP A 233 3.09 -7.99 -51.48
CA ASP A 233 4.30 -7.23 -51.23
C ASP A 233 4.40 -6.81 -49.76
N GLN A 234 3.30 -6.34 -49.15
CA GLN A 234 3.25 -6.10 -47.70
C GLN A 234 3.52 -7.38 -46.90
N MET A 235 2.99 -8.53 -47.33
CA MET A 235 3.20 -9.79 -46.64
C MET A 235 4.63 -10.30 -46.85
N ALA A 236 5.22 -10.08 -48.02
CA ALA A 236 6.63 -10.36 -48.28
C ALA A 236 7.55 -9.46 -47.45
N GLN A 237 7.23 -8.17 -47.28
CA GLN A 237 7.94 -7.26 -46.38
C GLN A 237 7.82 -7.72 -44.92
N LYS A 238 6.61 -8.03 -44.44
CA LYS A 238 6.40 -8.58 -43.09
C LYS A 238 7.12 -9.91 -42.87
N ALA A 239 7.26 -10.74 -43.91
CA ALA A 239 8.03 -11.98 -43.84
C ALA A 239 9.53 -11.70 -43.75
N LYS A 240 10.07 -10.76 -44.54
CA LYS A 240 11.47 -10.32 -44.47
C LYS A 240 11.79 -9.69 -43.11
N ASP A 241 10.90 -8.87 -42.56
CA ASP A 241 11.06 -8.26 -41.23
C ASP A 241 11.08 -9.33 -40.13
N ARG A 242 10.26 -10.37 -40.27
CA ARG A 242 10.25 -11.51 -39.33
C ARG A 242 11.54 -12.32 -39.44
N GLU A 243 11.99 -12.60 -40.65
CA GLU A 243 13.24 -13.34 -40.89
C GLU A 243 14.46 -12.56 -40.39
N ALA A 244 14.49 -11.24 -40.60
CA ALA A 244 15.53 -10.36 -40.06
C ALA A 244 15.55 -10.40 -38.52
N LYS A 245 14.39 -10.27 -37.87
CA LYS A 245 14.26 -10.38 -36.41
C LYS A 245 14.68 -11.76 -35.90
N GLU A 246 14.27 -12.84 -36.56
CA GLU A 246 14.67 -14.19 -36.17
C GLU A 246 16.18 -14.42 -36.30
N ARG A 247 16.80 -13.82 -37.33
CA ARG A 247 18.26 -13.84 -37.54
C ARG A 247 19.01 -13.06 -36.46
N GLU A 248 18.51 -11.88 -36.08
CA GLU A 248 19.04 -11.08 -34.98
C GLU A 248 18.88 -11.81 -33.63
N GLU A 249 17.68 -12.28 -33.30
CA GLU A 249 17.43 -13.10 -32.09
C GLU A 249 18.29 -14.38 -32.09
N GLY A 250 18.60 -14.93 -33.27
CA GLY A 250 19.50 -16.07 -33.43
C GLY A 250 20.95 -15.75 -33.05
N LYS A 251 21.46 -14.60 -33.49
CA LYS A 251 22.79 -14.09 -33.10
C LYS A 251 22.86 -13.83 -31.59
N GLU A 252 21.87 -13.15 -31.03
CA GLU A 252 21.83 -12.87 -29.59
C GLU A 252 21.71 -14.15 -28.74
N ARG A 253 20.96 -15.16 -29.22
CA ARG A 253 20.90 -16.48 -28.58
C ARG A 253 22.25 -17.16 -28.57
N TYR A 254 22.97 -17.09 -29.67
CA TYR A 254 24.31 -17.66 -29.81
C TYR A 254 25.30 -16.95 -28.87
N GLU A 255 25.27 -15.63 -28.81
CA GLU A 255 26.09 -14.81 -27.90
C GLU A 255 25.77 -15.08 -26.43
N ALA A 256 24.48 -15.18 -26.06
CA ALA A 256 24.07 -15.52 -24.71
C ALA A 256 24.54 -16.92 -24.31
N LYS A 257 24.44 -17.89 -25.23
CA LYS A 257 24.95 -19.25 -25.04
C LYS A 257 26.47 -19.27 -24.86
N LEU A 258 27.21 -18.48 -25.64
CA LEU A 258 28.67 -18.33 -25.52
C LEU A 258 29.06 -17.71 -24.17
N ALA A 259 28.28 -16.74 -23.69
CA ALA A 259 28.45 -16.11 -22.38
C ALA A 259 27.93 -16.96 -21.20
N GLY A 260 27.41 -18.17 -21.45
CA GLY A 260 26.85 -19.06 -20.42
C GLY A 260 25.54 -18.56 -19.78
N LYS A 261 24.86 -17.58 -20.38
CA LYS A 261 23.63 -16.97 -19.87
C LYS A 261 22.41 -17.50 -20.64
N THR A 262 21.29 -17.70 -19.95
CA THR A 262 20.04 -18.05 -20.64
C THR A 262 19.55 -16.86 -21.46
N TYR A 263 19.34 -17.05 -22.76
CA TYR A 263 18.75 -16.02 -23.62
C TYR A 263 17.33 -15.67 -23.13
N ARG A 264 17.06 -14.38 -22.98
CA ARG A 264 15.74 -13.83 -22.70
C ARG A 264 15.48 -12.76 -23.74
N ARG A 265 14.31 -12.82 -24.40
CA ARG A 265 13.89 -11.79 -25.36
C ARG A 265 13.99 -10.43 -24.67
N ARG A 266 14.87 -9.58 -25.18
CA ARG A 266 15.30 -8.33 -24.58
C ARG A 266 14.19 -7.29 -24.75
N ALA A 267 13.41 -7.01 -23.71
CA ALA A 267 12.44 -5.91 -23.73
C ALA A 267 13.10 -4.53 -23.55
N SER A 268 14.34 -4.47 -23.08
CA SER A 268 15.10 -3.24 -22.95
C SER A 268 16.58 -3.54 -22.71
N THR A 269 17.43 -2.64 -23.19
CA THR A 269 18.86 -2.57 -22.87
C THR A 269 19.09 -2.47 -21.35
N PRO A 270 20.27 -2.88 -20.84
CA PRO A 270 20.58 -2.86 -19.40
C PRO A 270 20.45 -1.49 -18.72
N GLU A 271 20.44 -0.39 -19.49
CA GLU A 271 20.36 0.98 -18.97
C GLU A 271 18.94 1.41 -18.59
N ASP A 272 17.90 0.71 -19.05
CA ASP A 272 16.49 1.06 -18.79
C ASP A 272 15.78 0.07 -17.83
N LEU A 273 16.53 -0.77 -17.11
CA LEU A 273 15.94 -1.64 -16.10
C LEU A 273 15.48 -0.81 -14.90
N LYS A 274 14.17 -0.60 -14.80
CA LYS A 274 13.57 0.06 -13.65
C LYS A 274 13.60 -0.88 -12.45
N GLN A 275 13.83 -0.31 -11.26
CA GLN A 275 13.67 -1.04 -10.02
C GLN A 275 12.21 -1.46 -9.86
N THR A 276 11.97 -2.58 -9.19
CA THR A 276 10.62 -3.06 -8.89
C THR A 276 9.95 -2.07 -7.94
N GLU A 277 8.99 -1.31 -8.47
CA GLU A 277 8.21 -0.36 -7.70
C GLU A 277 6.91 -0.99 -7.18
N ALA A 278 6.35 -0.39 -6.14
CA ALA A 278 5.01 -0.73 -5.69
C ALA A 278 3.99 -0.43 -6.81
N ARG A 279 2.98 -1.30 -6.96
CA ARG A 279 1.91 -1.12 -7.95
C ARG A 279 1.20 0.22 -7.71
N ALA A 280 1.23 1.10 -8.71
CA ALA A 280 0.60 2.43 -8.63
C ALA A 280 -0.93 2.37 -8.78
N GLU A 281 -1.43 1.44 -9.60
CA GLU A 281 -2.86 1.27 -9.84
C GLU A 281 -3.44 0.17 -8.95
N ARG A 282 -4.59 0.45 -8.32
CA ARG A 282 -5.40 -0.58 -7.68
C ARG A 282 -6.13 -1.38 -8.74
N ILE A 283 -6.10 -2.70 -8.61
CA ILE A 283 -6.81 -3.59 -9.52
C ILE A 283 -8.29 -3.60 -9.14
N ASP A 284 -9.13 -2.98 -9.97
CA ASP A 284 -10.58 -2.86 -9.76
C ASP A 284 -11.33 -4.14 -10.19
N TRP A 285 -11.46 -5.10 -9.28
CA TRP A 285 -12.24 -6.32 -9.52
C TRP A 285 -13.75 -6.09 -9.60
N SER A 286 -14.26 -4.99 -9.03
CA SER A 286 -15.70 -4.66 -9.00
C SER A 286 -16.32 -4.59 -10.38
N LYS A 287 -15.54 -4.18 -11.39
CA LYS A 287 -16.00 -4.08 -12.79
C LYS A 287 -16.27 -5.44 -13.43
N MET A 288 -15.80 -6.53 -12.84
CA MET A 288 -15.92 -7.91 -13.34
C MET A 288 -16.99 -8.72 -12.59
N ILE A 289 -17.53 -8.19 -11.48
CA ILE A 289 -18.56 -8.89 -10.69
C ILE A 289 -19.87 -8.90 -11.47
N GLY A 290 -20.50 -10.08 -11.59
CA GLY A 290 -21.80 -10.26 -12.24
C GLY A 290 -21.79 -10.21 -13.77
N LYS A 291 -20.62 -10.01 -14.42
CA LYS A 291 -20.50 -10.02 -15.88
C LYS A 291 -20.12 -11.40 -16.39
N GLN A 292 -20.96 -11.99 -17.24
CA GLN A 292 -20.66 -13.21 -17.98
C GLN A 292 -20.23 -12.86 -19.41
N THR A 293 -19.01 -13.19 -19.80
CA THR A 293 -18.51 -12.98 -21.16
C THR A 293 -18.39 -14.32 -21.89
N LEU A 294 -18.98 -14.38 -23.09
CA LEU A 294 -18.84 -15.53 -23.97
C LEU A 294 -17.51 -15.41 -24.72
N THR A 295 -16.60 -16.34 -24.47
CA THR A 295 -15.33 -16.46 -25.20
C THR A 295 -15.35 -17.65 -26.16
N SER A 296 -14.64 -17.53 -27.28
CA SER A 296 -14.52 -18.62 -28.26
C SER A 296 -13.87 -19.86 -27.63
N ALA A 297 -14.30 -21.05 -28.04
CA ALA A 297 -13.80 -22.31 -27.51
C ALA A 297 -12.26 -22.45 -27.66
N ALA A 298 -11.69 -21.86 -28.72
CA ALA A 298 -10.24 -21.83 -28.93
C ALA A 298 -9.49 -20.94 -27.92
N ALA A 299 -10.11 -19.84 -27.46
CA ALA A 299 -9.54 -18.95 -26.44
C ALA A 299 -9.73 -19.47 -25.01
N ALA A 300 -10.51 -20.54 -24.82
CA ALA A 300 -10.73 -21.20 -23.53
C ALA A 300 -9.65 -22.24 -23.20
N VAL A 301 -8.86 -22.68 -24.19
CA VAL A 301 -7.84 -23.72 -24.04
C VAL A 301 -6.49 -23.06 -23.69
N GLY A 302 -6.15 -23.12 -22.40
CA GLY A 302 -4.89 -22.61 -21.87
C GLY A 302 -4.98 -21.17 -21.37
N LYS A 303 -3.83 -20.63 -20.96
CA LYS A 303 -3.73 -19.27 -20.41
C LYS A 303 -3.40 -18.21 -21.46
N ARG A 304 -3.10 -18.58 -22.71
CA ARG A 304 -2.59 -17.64 -23.72
C ARG A 304 -3.74 -17.06 -24.54
N GLY A 305 -3.75 -15.73 -24.73
CA GLY A 305 -4.81 -15.03 -25.47
C GLY A 305 -5.89 -14.43 -24.58
N ARG A 306 -6.87 -13.76 -25.20
CA ARG A 306 -7.99 -13.06 -24.53
C ARG A 306 -9.11 -14.05 -24.19
N GLY A 307 -8.87 -14.93 -23.22
CA GLY A 307 -9.89 -15.80 -22.63
C GLY A 307 -10.74 -15.09 -21.56
N ALA A 308 -11.69 -15.83 -20.97
CA ALA A 308 -12.49 -15.33 -19.85
C ALA A 308 -11.61 -15.17 -18.59
N GLY A 309 -11.55 -13.96 -18.05
CA GLY A 309 -10.78 -13.63 -16.83
C GLY A 309 -10.01 -12.31 -16.93
N ALA A 310 -9.09 -12.10 -16.00
CA ALA A 310 -8.18 -10.94 -16.00
C ALA A 310 -7.05 -11.13 -17.00
N TYR A 311 -6.81 -10.11 -17.84
CA TYR A 311 -5.83 -10.18 -18.93
C TYR A 311 -4.55 -9.38 -18.64
N CYS A 312 -3.44 -10.09 -18.79
CA CYS A 312 -2.04 -9.70 -18.89
C CYS A 312 -1.61 -9.03 -20.22
N GLY A 313 -1.60 -7.70 -20.35
CA GLY A 313 -1.10 -7.01 -21.55
C GLY A 313 0.35 -7.31 -21.92
N ALA A 314 1.24 -7.39 -20.93
CA ALA A 314 2.68 -7.57 -21.16
C ALA A 314 3.07 -9.01 -21.51
N CYS A 315 2.30 -10.01 -21.04
CA CYS A 315 2.65 -11.42 -21.18
C CYS A 315 1.70 -12.21 -22.09
N ASP A 316 0.65 -11.58 -22.60
CA ASP A 316 -0.43 -12.22 -23.36
C ASP A 316 -1.08 -13.42 -22.66
N LEU A 317 -1.25 -13.31 -21.33
CA LEU A 317 -1.84 -14.35 -20.48
C LEU A 317 -3.16 -13.90 -19.86
N THR A 318 -4.16 -14.77 -19.83
CA THR A 318 -5.40 -14.63 -19.08
C THR A 318 -5.43 -15.55 -17.87
N PHE A 319 -5.93 -14.99 -16.76
CA PHE A 319 -6.06 -15.68 -15.48
C PHE A 319 -7.52 -15.63 -15.03
N LYS A 320 -8.05 -16.80 -14.65
CA LYS A 320 -9.43 -16.95 -14.18
C LYS A 320 -9.58 -16.56 -12.70
N ASP A 321 -8.50 -16.72 -11.93
CA ASP A 321 -8.46 -16.47 -10.49
C ASP A 321 -7.69 -15.19 -10.15
N ASN A 322 -8.18 -14.44 -9.16
CA ASN A 322 -7.56 -13.19 -8.71
C ASN A 322 -6.15 -13.39 -8.15
N ILE A 323 -5.96 -14.47 -7.37
CA ILE A 323 -4.66 -14.80 -6.75
C ILE A 323 -3.63 -15.10 -7.84
N GLN A 324 -3.99 -15.94 -8.82
CA GLN A 324 -3.09 -16.28 -9.92
C GLN A 324 -2.72 -15.05 -10.77
N TYR A 325 -3.65 -14.11 -10.96
CA TYR A 325 -3.35 -12.85 -11.65
C TYR A 325 -2.34 -12.00 -10.87
N VAL A 326 -2.53 -11.85 -9.55
CA VAL A 326 -1.61 -11.09 -8.69
C VAL A 326 -0.25 -11.75 -8.59
N GLU A 327 -0.19 -13.07 -8.45
CA GLU A 327 1.06 -13.83 -8.47
C GLU A 327 1.78 -13.70 -9.82
N HIS A 328 1.04 -13.68 -10.93
CA HIS A 328 1.61 -13.45 -12.24
C HIS A 328 2.27 -12.08 -12.34
N LEU A 329 1.63 -11.00 -11.88
CA LEU A 329 2.22 -9.66 -11.89
C LEU A 329 3.55 -9.59 -11.11
N ASN A 330 3.66 -10.35 -10.02
CA ASN A 330 4.88 -10.43 -9.22
C ASN A 330 5.88 -11.48 -9.73
N SER A 331 5.51 -12.27 -10.74
CA SER A 331 6.36 -13.35 -11.23
C SER A 331 7.53 -12.80 -12.05
N LYS A 332 8.67 -13.49 -12.02
CA LYS A 332 9.85 -13.14 -12.83
C LYS A 332 9.53 -13.09 -14.33
N GLN A 333 8.51 -13.82 -14.80
CA GLN A 333 8.08 -13.78 -16.19
C GLN A 333 7.48 -12.42 -16.55
N HIS A 334 6.62 -11.89 -15.69
CA HIS A 334 6.02 -10.57 -15.88
C HIS A 334 7.04 -9.44 -15.74
N LEU A 335 7.83 -9.47 -14.67
CA LEU A 335 8.86 -8.45 -14.43
C LEU A 335 9.85 -8.31 -15.60
N VAL A 336 10.24 -9.44 -16.20
CA VAL A 336 11.14 -9.44 -17.37
C VAL A 336 10.44 -8.90 -18.62
N ALA A 337 9.15 -9.20 -18.81
CA ALA A 337 8.38 -8.66 -19.91
C ALA A 337 8.14 -7.14 -19.78
N THR A 338 8.04 -6.63 -18.55
CA THR A 338 7.88 -5.19 -18.26
C THR A 338 9.20 -4.44 -18.11
N GLY A 339 10.35 -5.12 -18.19
CA GLY A 339 11.68 -4.49 -18.04
C GLY A 339 12.01 -4.07 -16.60
N GLN A 340 11.43 -4.72 -15.60
CA GLN A 340 11.74 -4.50 -14.18
C GLN A 340 12.76 -5.51 -13.66
N SER A 341 13.69 -5.04 -12.81
CA SER A 341 14.61 -5.93 -12.10
C SER A 341 13.89 -6.67 -10.96
N GLY A 342 14.16 -7.97 -10.83
CA GLY A 342 13.77 -8.77 -9.66
C GLY A 342 14.88 -8.90 -8.63
N GLU A 343 15.92 -8.07 -8.74
CA GLU A 343 17.08 -8.08 -7.84
C GLU A 343 16.80 -7.16 -6.66
N VAL A 344 16.98 -7.68 -5.45
CA VAL A 344 16.73 -6.92 -4.21
C VAL A 344 18.02 -6.21 -3.82
N HIS A 345 18.05 -4.89 -4.00
CA HIS A 345 19.16 -4.05 -3.53
C HIS A 345 19.10 -3.84 -2.00
N ARG A 346 20.25 -3.86 -1.32
CA ARG A 346 20.34 -3.52 0.11
C ARG A 346 20.49 -2.00 0.24
N ALA A 347 19.56 -1.37 0.94
CA ALA A 347 19.53 0.08 1.09
C ALA A 347 20.76 0.63 1.84
N THR A 348 21.29 1.76 1.38
CA THR A 348 22.37 2.49 2.07
C THR A 348 21.81 3.41 3.16
N LEU A 349 22.66 3.85 4.11
CA LEU A 349 22.24 4.79 5.16
C LEU A 349 21.74 6.12 4.60
N GLN A 350 22.32 6.59 3.49
CA GLN A 350 21.91 7.83 2.83
C GLN A 350 20.50 7.69 2.23
N GLU A 351 20.24 6.60 1.50
CA GLU A 351 18.92 6.28 0.95
C GLU A 351 17.84 6.21 2.04
N VAL A 352 18.14 5.62 3.19
CA VAL A 352 17.20 5.55 4.31
C VAL A 352 16.90 6.94 4.87
N ARG A 353 17.92 7.80 5.03
CA ARG A 353 17.73 9.18 5.52
C ARG A 353 16.89 10.01 4.55
N ASP A 354 17.16 9.89 3.25
CA ASP A 354 16.40 10.61 2.22
C ASP A 354 14.97 10.08 2.11
N ARG A 355 14.77 8.77 2.24
CA ARG A 355 13.44 8.16 2.29
C ARG A 355 12.64 8.61 3.51
N LEU A 356 13.26 8.68 4.70
CA LEU A 356 12.61 9.18 5.91
C LEU A 356 12.25 10.67 5.77
N ARG A 357 13.12 11.48 5.16
CA ARG A 357 12.82 12.89 4.86
C ARG A 357 11.63 13.02 3.90
N TYR A 358 11.59 12.20 2.85
CA TYR A 358 10.48 12.14 1.90
C TYR A 358 9.17 11.74 2.59
N LEU A 359 9.19 10.69 3.41
CA LEU A 359 7.99 10.23 4.14
C LEU A 359 7.50 11.26 5.15
N LYS A 360 8.41 11.96 5.84
CA LYS A 360 8.03 13.08 6.71
C LYS A 360 7.33 14.18 5.91
N ARG A 361 7.90 14.59 4.78
CA ARG A 361 7.28 15.59 3.89
C ARG A 361 5.89 15.14 3.42
N LYS A 362 5.76 13.88 2.98
CA LYS A 362 4.46 13.30 2.58
C LYS A 362 3.45 13.30 3.73
N ARG A 363 3.86 12.90 4.93
CA ARG A 363 2.98 12.93 6.11
C ARG A 363 2.54 14.35 6.46
N ASP A 364 3.42 15.33 6.35
CA ASP A 364 3.10 16.72 6.65
C ASP A 364 2.17 17.31 5.55
N GLU A 365 2.35 16.95 4.27
CA GLU A 365 1.41 17.24 3.18
C GLU A 365 0.03 16.63 3.44
N ASP A 366 -0.03 15.35 3.81
CA ASP A 366 -1.29 14.64 4.07
C ASP A 366 -2.01 15.23 5.29
N LYS A 367 -1.29 15.58 6.35
CA LYS A 367 -1.84 16.30 7.51
C LYS A 367 -2.40 17.66 7.12
N PHE A 368 -1.72 18.40 6.25
CA PHE A 368 -2.25 19.66 5.72
C PHE A 368 -3.53 19.44 4.90
N LEU A 369 -3.58 18.38 4.10
CA LEU A 369 -4.77 17.96 3.35
C LEU A 369 -5.87 17.35 4.22
N GLU A 370 -5.62 17.02 5.48
CA GLU A 370 -6.61 16.52 6.44
C GLU A 370 -7.25 17.65 7.26
N VAL A 371 -6.66 18.86 7.31
CA VAL A 371 -7.31 20.01 7.95
C VAL A 371 -8.57 20.38 7.15
N THR A 372 -9.74 20.02 7.69
CA THR A 372 -11.04 19.92 7.02
C THR A 372 -11.86 21.21 6.95
N ASP A 373 -11.26 22.39 7.13
CA ASP A 373 -11.95 23.67 6.82
C ASP A 373 -11.41 24.27 5.53
N LEU A 374 -12.29 24.43 4.54
CA LEU A 374 -11.98 25.02 3.23
C LEU A 374 -11.45 26.46 3.39
N ASP A 375 -12.01 27.20 4.34
CA ASP A 375 -11.60 28.56 4.69
C ASP A 375 -10.22 28.60 5.35
N ALA A 376 -9.90 27.62 6.20
CA ALA A 376 -8.57 27.49 6.81
C ALA A 376 -7.50 27.20 5.75
N ARG A 377 -7.81 26.39 4.72
CA ARG A 377 -6.88 26.15 3.59
C ARG A 377 -6.70 27.38 2.70
N LEU A 378 -7.77 28.14 2.45
CA LEU A 378 -7.72 29.38 1.68
C LEU A 378 -6.89 30.46 2.41
N ALA A 379 -7.03 30.56 3.73
CA ALA A 379 -6.24 31.46 4.57
C ALA A 379 -4.74 31.08 4.56
N MET A 380 -4.43 29.80 4.78
CA MET A 380 -3.04 29.31 4.78
C MET A 380 -2.35 29.48 3.42
N ASN A 381 -3.06 29.24 2.31
CA ASN A 381 -2.52 29.49 0.96
C ASN A 381 -2.28 30.98 0.69
N LYS A 382 -3.18 31.87 1.13
CA LYS A 382 -2.98 33.32 1.00
C LYS A 382 -1.76 33.78 1.78
N GLU A 383 -1.61 33.33 3.02
CA GLU A 383 -0.48 33.66 3.88
C GLU A 383 0.86 33.11 3.33
N GLN A 384 0.85 31.92 2.74
CA GLN A 384 2.02 31.34 2.09
C GLN A 384 2.41 32.11 0.82
N MET A 385 1.42 32.52 0.00
CA MET A 385 1.65 33.36 -1.18
C MET A 385 2.17 34.75 -0.82
N GLU A 386 1.71 35.34 0.30
CA GLU A 386 2.21 36.61 0.82
C GLU A 386 3.65 36.47 1.32
N ARG A 387 3.99 35.41 2.07
CA ARG A 387 5.36 35.11 2.49
C ARG A 387 6.31 34.91 1.31
N ASP A 388 5.90 34.16 0.29
CA ASP A 388 6.69 33.96 -0.93
C ASP A 388 6.87 35.27 -1.73
N ALA A 389 5.85 36.14 -1.72
CA ALA A 389 5.93 37.45 -2.35
C ALA A 389 6.87 38.39 -1.58
N GLU A 390 6.85 38.36 -0.26
CA GLU A 390 7.78 39.08 0.61
C GLU A 390 9.20 38.58 0.45
N GLU A 391 9.43 37.27 0.40
CA GLU A 391 10.75 36.69 0.16
C GLU A 391 11.27 37.06 -1.23
N LYS A 392 10.42 37.03 -2.27
CA LYS A 392 10.76 37.58 -3.61
C LYS A 392 11.05 39.08 -3.57
N ARG A 393 10.35 39.88 -2.74
CA ARG A 393 10.65 41.31 -2.52
C ARG A 393 12.02 41.47 -1.84
N ARG A 394 12.32 40.67 -0.82
CA ARG A 394 13.63 40.67 -0.12
C ARG A 394 14.76 40.28 -1.06
N LEU A 395 14.61 39.20 -1.83
CA LEU A 395 15.60 38.75 -2.80
C LEU A 395 15.83 39.79 -3.92
N ARG A 396 14.78 40.49 -4.37
CA ARG A 396 14.91 41.61 -5.32
C ARG A 396 15.67 42.79 -4.71
N ASN A 397 15.42 43.12 -3.44
CA ASN A 397 16.14 44.19 -2.73
C ASN A 397 17.60 43.82 -2.46
N GLU A 398 17.89 42.55 -2.13
CA GLU A 398 19.26 42.05 -1.98
C GLU A 398 20.01 42.05 -3.32
N LYS A 399 19.37 41.62 -4.42
CA LYS A 399 19.95 41.72 -5.78
C LYS A 399 20.24 43.17 -6.19
N ARG A 400 19.35 44.12 -5.86
CA ARG A 400 19.58 45.57 -6.09
C ARG A 400 20.75 46.10 -5.25
N ARG A 401 20.89 45.68 -4.00
CA ARG A 401 22.01 46.04 -3.11
C ARG A 401 23.33 45.40 -3.57
N ALA A 402 23.30 44.17 -4.07
CA ALA A 402 24.46 43.49 -4.65
C ALA A 402 24.93 44.19 -5.93
N LYS A 403 24.01 44.55 -6.83
CA LYS A 403 24.32 45.29 -8.07
C LYS A 403 24.94 46.67 -7.79
N LYS A 404 24.44 47.38 -6.76
CA LYS A 404 25.00 48.67 -6.32
C LYS A 404 26.40 48.53 -5.69
N LYS A 405 26.74 47.35 -5.13
CA LYS A 405 28.09 47.04 -4.63
C LYS A 405 29.05 46.62 -5.74
N THR A 406 28.58 45.98 -6.80
CA THR A 406 29.43 45.62 -7.96
C THR A 406 29.81 46.83 -8.81
N ASP A 407 28.97 47.88 -8.86
CA ASP A 407 29.31 49.14 -9.55
C ASP A 407 30.37 49.99 -8.81
N ALA A 408 30.66 49.71 -7.52
CA ALA A 408 31.69 50.39 -6.75
C ALA A 408 33.08 49.72 -6.84
N ASN A 409 33.21 48.62 -7.59
CA ASN A 409 34.48 47.91 -7.77
C ASN A 409 34.66 47.41 -9.22
N ALA A 410 34.26 48.25 -10.19
CA ALA A 410 34.51 48.01 -11.61
C ALA A 410 35.92 48.51 -11.96
N MET A 411 36.91 47.67 -11.72
CA MET A 411 38.25 47.78 -12.31
C MET A 411 38.12 47.59 -13.83
N GLU A 412 38.59 48.58 -14.59
CA GLU A 412 38.64 48.61 -16.05
C GLU A 412 39.38 47.38 -16.61
N TRP A 413 38.69 46.55 -17.38
CA TRP A 413 39.30 45.49 -18.20
C TRP A 413 39.17 45.86 -19.67
N LYS A 414 40.29 46.26 -20.28
CA LYS A 414 40.45 46.37 -21.73
C LYS A 414 40.43 44.96 -22.34
N VAL A 415 39.55 44.77 -23.33
CA VAL A 415 39.50 43.57 -24.16
C VAL A 415 40.10 43.93 -25.51
N GLU A 416 41.32 43.46 -25.77
CA GLU A 416 41.79 43.24 -27.14
C GLU A 416 41.39 41.82 -27.51
N GLY A 417 40.55 41.71 -28.54
CA GLY A 417 40.05 40.43 -29.03
C GLY A 417 41.01 39.83 -30.05
N ASP A 418 41.00 38.51 -30.13
CA ASP A 418 41.09 37.80 -31.41
C ASP A 418 40.27 36.51 -31.27
N GLY A 419 39.12 36.53 -31.94
CA GLY A 419 38.25 35.37 -32.05
C GLY A 419 38.81 34.39 -33.07
N ILE A 420 38.70 33.09 -32.76
CA ILE A 420 38.43 32.04 -33.74
C ILE A 420 37.81 30.87 -32.97
N ILE A 421 36.59 30.56 -33.37
CA ILE A 421 35.85 29.35 -33.00
C ILE A 421 36.34 28.22 -33.90
N ARG A 422 36.72 27.08 -33.32
CA ARG A 422 36.53 25.77 -33.92
C ARG A 422 36.10 24.77 -32.87
#